data_AF-A0A1Y1K7B9-F1
#
_entry.id   AF-A0A1Y1K7B9-F1
#
_cell.length_a   1.000
_cell.length_b   1.000
_cell.length_c   1.000
_cell.angle_alpha   90.00
_cell.angle_beta   90.00
_cell.angle_gamma   90.00
#
_symmetry.space_group_name_H-M   'P 1'
#
loop_
_entity.id
_entity.type
_entity.pdbx_description
1 polymer ?
#
loop_
_entity_poly.entity_id
_entity_poly.type
_entity_poly.pdbx_seq_one_letter_code
_entity_poly.pdbx_strand_id
1 'polypeptide(L)'
;WTQFLGGSIPYLFHVTQVPEARNDENVYATENACAAIAKILHYNADSVGDVQAVVSQWVDTLPVTNDEEAAPYAYAYLAELIDQRNPVVLNQAGKIFVFVAQALEAEALQGQTASRVASATKALLTATSVDPMPLLSQFPPEAQQTIMGYFN
;
A
#
# COMPACT_ATOMS: atom_id res chain seq x y z
N TRP A 1 -0.89 22.25 14.16
CA TRP A 1 -0.40 20.96 13.64
C TRP A 1 -1.22 20.47 12.46
N THR A 2 -2.54 20.37 12.55
CA THR A 2 -3.44 19.89 11.48
C THR A 2 -3.19 20.55 10.12
N GLN A 3 -3.21 21.88 10.02
CA GLN A 3 -2.93 22.60 8.76
C GLN A 3 -1.52 22.33 8.20
N PHE A 4 -0.53 22.15 9.08
CA PHE A 4 0.85 21.84 8.66
C PHE A 4 0.93 20.43 8.06
N LEU A 5 0.24 19.45 8.64
CA LEU A 5 0.21 18.07 8.14
C LEU A 5 -0.41 18.02 6.74
N GLY A 6 -1.59 18.60 6.54
CA GLY A 6 -2.21 18.68 5.21
C GLY A 6 -1.34 19.43 4.20
N GLY A 7 -0.73 20.55 4.62
CA GLY A 7 0.20 21.33 3.79
C GLY A 7 1.52 20.62 3.44
N SER A 8 1.86 19.54 4.16
CA SER A 8 3.11 18.78 3.92
C SER A 8 2.99 17.73 2.81
N ILE A 9 1.78 17.29 2.47
CA ILE A 9 1.52 16.22 1.49
C ILE A 9 2.21 16.44 0.14
N PRO A 10 2.15 17.64 -0.49
CA PRO A 10 2.81 17.86 -1.78
C PRO A 10 4.32 17.59 -1.73
N TYR A 11 4.97 17.93 -0.61
CA TYR A 11 6.40 17.68 -0.42
C TYR A 11 6.71 16.19 -0.23
N LEU A 12 5.83 15.46 0.46
CA LEU A 12 5.97 14.00 0.58
C LEU A 12 5.83 13.31 -0.78
N PHE A 13 4.90 13.76 -1.64
CA PHE A 13 4.83 13.24 -3.01
C PHE A 13 6.08 13.58 -3.83
N HIS A 14 6.65 14.78 -3.68
CA HIS A 14 7.92 15.11 -4.33
C HIS A 14 9.04 14.16 -3.91
N VAL A 15 9.12 13.76 -2.64
CA VAL A 15 10.10 12.75 -2.18
C VAL A 15 9.94 11.44 -2.96
N THR A 16 8.71 10.97 -3.20
CA THR A 16 8.47 9.73 -3.95
C THR A 16 8.75 9.83 -5.45
N GLN A 17 8.99 11.03 -5.97
CA GLN A 17 9.12 11.33 -7.40
C GLN A 17 10.52 11.84 -7.78
N VAL A 18 11.47 11.86 -6.83
CA VAL A 18 12.86 12.19 -7.17
C VAL A 18 13.43 11.19 -8.17
N PRO A 19 14.38 11.59 -9.05
CA PRO A 19 15.04 10.65 -9.95
C PRO A 19 15.64 9.47 -9.16
N GLU A 20 15.45 8.24 -9.65
CA GLU A 20 15.90 7.02 -8.98
C GLU A 20 15.39 6.88 -7.52
N ALA A 21 14.18 7.37 -7.24
CA ALA A 21 13.56 7.35 -5.90
C ALA A 21 13.52 5.96 -5.23
N ARG A 22 13.59 4.87 -6.01
CA ARG A 22 13.52 3.49 -5.51
C ARG A 22 14.79 2.67 -5.74
N ASN A 23 15.93 3.31 -6.00
CA ASN A 23 17.21 2.60 -5.93
C ASN A 23 17.57 2.28 -4.47
N ASP A 24 18.58 1.44 -4.27
CA ASP A 24 19.00 0.97 -2.94
C ASP A 24 19.36 2.09 -1.95
N GLU A 25 19.79 3.26 -2.45
CA GLU A 25 20.15 4.42 -1.64
C GLU A 25 18.92 5.24 -1.20
N ASN A 26 17.89 5.32 -2.03
CA ASN A 26 16.76 6.24 -1.87
C ASN A 26 15.46 5.55 -1.42
N VAL A 27 15.35 4.23 -1.59
CA VAL A 27 14.09 3.49 -1.41
C VAL A 27 13.48 3.69 -0.02
N TYR A 28 14.30 3.70 1.03
CA TYR A 28 13.84 3.92 2.40
C TYR A 28 13.20 5.31 2.58
N ALA A 29 13.74 6.36 1.94
CA ALA A 29 13.14 7.70 2.01
C ALA A 29 11.78 7.75 1.30
N THR A 30 11.67 7.09 0.15
CA THR A 30 10.43 6.96 -0.62
C THR A 30 9.37 6.18 0.16
N GLU A 31 9.75 5.07 0.76
CA GLU A 31 8.85 4.24 1.56
C GLU A 31 8.38 4.94 2.85
N ASN A 32 9.27 5.70 3.51
CA ASN A 32 8.90 6.55 4.64
C ASN A 32 7.93 7.67 4.23
N ALA A 33 8.12 8.29 3.06
CA ALA A 33 7.19 9.28 2.55
C ALA A 33 5.80 8.67 2.25
N CYS A 34 5.76 7.47 1.64
CA CYS A 34 4.53 6.70 1.44
C CYS A 34 3.81 6.43 2.77
N ALA A 35 4.53 5.94 3.79
CA ALA A 35 3.96 5.68 5.12
C ALA A 35 3.53 6.97 5.85
N ALA A 36 4.25 8.08 5.67
CA ALA A 36 3.88 9.37 6.24
C ALA A 36 2.56 9.90 5.64
N ILE A 37 2.39 9.79 4.31
CA ILE A 37 1.13 10.15 3.65
C ILE A 37 -0.02 9.29 4.19
N ALA A 38 0.18 7.97 4.31
CA ALA A 38 -0.82 7.07 4.91
C ALA A 38 -1.22 7.50 6.34
N LYS A 39 -0.26 7.86 7.19
CA LYS A 39 -0.51 8.35 8.56
C LYS A 39 -1.31 9.66 8.56
N ILE A 40 -1.00 10.60 7.66
CA ILE A 40 -1.75 11.86 7.54
C ILE A 40 -3.18 11.58 7.09
N LEU A 41 -3.37 10.74 6.07
CA LEU A 41 -4.69 10.38 5.57
C LEU A 41 -5.52 9.63 6.63
N HIS A 42 -4.90 8.76 7.42
CA HIS A 42 -5.61 8.01 8.46
C HIS A 42 -6.00 8.88 9.66
N TYR A 43 -5.06 9.67 10.20
CA TYR A 43 -5.27 10.40 11.46
C TYR A 43 -5.67 11.86 11.31
N ASN A 44 -5.46 12.47 10.13
CA ASN A 44 -5.63 13.90 9.90
C ASN A 44 -6.28 14.18 8.53
N ALA A 45 -7.19 13.31 8.06
CA ALA A 45 -7.89 13.46 6.78
C ALA A 45 -8.55 14.83 6.61
N ASP A 46 -9.12 15.40 7.69
CA ASP A 46 -9.78 16.70 7.68
C ASP A 46 -8.84 17.87 7.32
N SER A 47 -7.52 17.67 7.42
CA SER A 47 -6.53 18.65 6.98
C SER A 47 -6.25 18.61 5.47
N VAL A 48 -6.74 17.60 4.78
CA VAL A 48 -6.47 17.32 3.38
C VAL A 48 -7.64 17.80 2.54
N GLY A 49 -7.38 18.69 1.59
CA GLY A 49 -8.44 19.31 0.78
C GLY A 49 -9.24 18.29 -0.05
N ASP A 50 -8.55 17.49 -0.87
CA ASP A 50 -9.17 16.41 -1.66
C ASP A 50 -8.56 15.07 -1.25
N VAL A 51 -9.19 14.44 -0.25
CA VAL A 51 -8.76 13.14 0.28
C VAL A 51 -8.75 12.05 -0.80
N GLN A 52 -9.75 12.04 -1.70
CA GLN A 52 -9.86 10.98 -2.71
C GLN A 52 -8.75 11.09 -3.76
N ALA A 53 -8.45 12.30 -4.22
CA ALA A 53 -7.32 12.53 -5.12
C ALA A 53 -5.99 12.13 -4.48
N VAL A 54 -5.78 12.51 -3.21
CA VAL A 54 -4.55 12.15 -2.48
C VAL A 54 -4.46 10.64 -2.24
N VAL A 55 -5.55 9.96 -1.91
CA VAL A 55 -5.57 8.48 -1.79
C VAL A 55 -5.21 7.82 -3.12
N SER A 56 -5.76 8.32 -4.24
CA SER A 56 -5.42 7.81 -5.57
C SER A 56 -3.93 7.94 -5.86
N GLN A 57 -3.34 9.10 -5.60
CA GLN A 57 -1.91 9.33 -5.81
C GLN A 57 -1.05 8.55 -4.82
N TRP A 58 -1.50 8.40 -3.58
CA TRP A 58 -0.80 7.62 -2.55
C TRP A 58 -0.71 6.14 -2.91
N VAL A 59 -1.75 5.55 -3.50
CA VAL A 59 -1.69 4.16 -3.99
C VAL A 59 -0.56 3.98 -5.00
N ASP A 60 -0.23 4.99 -5.80
CA ASP A 60 0.90 4.94 -6.74
C ASP A 60 2.28 4.97 -6.05
N THR A 61 2.33 5.33 -4.77
CA THR A 61 3.56 5.32 -3.95
C THR A 61 3.82 3.99 -3.25
N LEU A 62 2.95 2.99 -3.43
CA LEU A 62 3.19 1.59 -3.07
C LEU A 62 4.00 0.87 -4.17
N PRO A 63 4.61 -0.30 -3.89
CA PRO A 63 4.64 -1.01 -2.61
C PRO A 63 5.67 -0.41 -1.62
N VAL A 64 5.60 -0.87 -0.36
CA VAL A 64 6.65 -0.72 0.65
C VAL A 64 7.22 -2.11 0.91
N THR A 65 8.46 -2.36 0.50
CA THR A 65 9.07 -3.70 0.50
C THR A 65 10.39 -3.78 1.26
N ASN A 66 10.97 -2.66 1.67
CA ASN A 66 12.30 -2.63 2.29
C ASN A 66 12.23 -2.23 3.77
N ASP A 67 11.33 -1.31 4.11
CA ASP A 67 11.20 -0.76 5.45
C ASP A 67 10.08 -1.47 6.23
N GLU A 68 10.47 -2.44 7.05
CA GLU A 68 9.59 -3.21 7.94
C GLU A 68 8.90 -2.35 9.01
N GLU A 69 9.46 -1.17 9.36
CA GLU A 69 8.83 -0.25 10.31
C GLU A 69 7.77 0.63 9.61
N ALA A 70 7.99 0.98 8.34
CA ALA A 70 7.07 1.77 7.54
C ALA A 70 5.88 0.94 7.01
N ALA A 71 6.14 -0.29 6.57
CA ALA A 71 5.15 -1.16 5.91
C ALA A 71 3.85 -1.33 6.72
N PRO A 72 3.87 -1.59 8.04
CA PRO A 72 2.63 -1.77 8.81
C PRO A 72 1.69 -0.56 8.72
N TYR A 73 2.22 0.66 8.67
CA TYR A 73 1.38 1.86 8.57
C TYR A 73 0.73 2.01 7.20
N ALA A 74 1.48 1.78 6.13
CA ALA A 74 0.96 1.89 4.76
C ALA A 74 -0.12 0.83 4.50
N TYR A 75 0.16 -0.42 4.86
CA TYR A 75 -0.74 -1.53 4.56
C TYR A 75 -1.92 -1.64 5.55
N ALA A 76 -1.78 -1.19 6.81
CA ALA A 76 -2.94 -1.10 7.70
C ALA A 76 -3.96 -0.07 7.19
N TYR A 77 -3.50 1.08 6.70
CA TYR A 77 -4.37 2.07 6.07
C TYR A 77 -4.98 1.54 4.77
N LEU A 78 -4.21 0.80 3.96
CA LEU A 78 -4.75 0.13 2.77
C LEU A 78 -5.88 -0.85 3.12
N ALA A 79 -5.70 -1.67 4.16
CA ALA A 79 -6.72 -2.60 4.62
C ALA A 79 -7.99 -1.86 5.09
N GLU A 80 -7.84 -0.74 5.80
CA GLU A 80 -8.97 0.10 6.19
C GLU A 80 -9.71 0.68 4.97
N LEU A 81 -9.01 1.16 3.95
CA LEU A 81 -9.64 1.64 2.72
C LEU A 81 -10.45 0.53 2.02
N ILE A 82 -9.97 -0.71 2.06
CA ILE A 82 -10.68 -1.88 1.54
C ILE A 82 -11.93 -2.16 2.37
N ASP A 83 -11.80 -2.19 3.70
CA ASP A 83 -12.92 -2.42 4.63
C ASP A 83 -14.02 -1.36 4.44
N GLN A 84 -13.61 -0.11 4.18
CA GLN A 84 -14.50 1.02 3.87
C GLN A 84 -15.06 1.01 2.44
N ARG A 85 -14.66 0.04 1.61
CA ARG A 85 -15.04 -0.06 0.19
C ARG A 85 -14.72 1.22 -0.58
N ASN A 86 -13.55 1.83 -0.29
CA ASN A 86 -13.14 3.06 -0.95
C ASN A 86 -13.07 2.86 -2.48
N PRO A 87 -13.65 3.77 -3.29
CA PRO A 87 -13.69 3.61 -4.75
C PRO A 87 -12.30 3.47 -5.41
N VAL A 88 -11.27 4.12 -4.88
CA VAL A 88 -9.90 4.06 -5.42
C VAL A 88 -9.37 2.63 -5.36
N VAL A 89 -9.52 1.94 -4.22
CA VAL A 89 -9.01 0.57 -4.05
C VAL A 89 -9.86 -0.44 -4.80
N LEU A 90 -11.19 -0.25 -4.85
CA LEU A 90 -12.10 -1.11 -5.63
C LEU A 90 -11.76 -1.07 -7.12
N ASN A 91 -11.48 0.12 -7.66
CA ASN A 91 -11.15 0.28 -9.08
C ASN A 91 -9.75 -0.19 -9.45
N GLN A 92 -8.90 -0.52 -8.47
CA GLN A 92 -7.50 -0.91 -8.67
C GLN A 92 -7.16 -2.26 -8.01
N ALA A 93 -8.14 -3.13 -7.78
CA ALA A 93 -7.98 -4.36 -7.00
C ALA A 93 -6.81 -5.25 -7.44
N GLY A 94 -6.60 -5.45 -8.75
CA GLY A 94 -5.48 -6.24 -9.26
C GLY A 94 -4.10 -5.61 -8.94
N LYS A 95 -3.99 -4.29 -9.04
CA LYS A 95 -2.76 -3.56 -8.69
C LYS A 95 -2.50 -3.60 -7.18
N ILE A 96 -3.54 -3.44 -6.38
CA ILE A 96 -3.47 -3.57 -4.93
C ILE A 96 -2.99 -4.97 -4.54
N PHE A 97 -3.53 -6.01 -5.16
CA PHE A 97 -3.08 -7.38 -4.94
C PHE A 97 -1.58 -7.54 -5.25
N VAL A 98 -1.10 -7.02 -6.38
CA VAL A 98 0.32 -7.07 -6.74
C VAL A 98 1.19 -6.38 -5.69
N PHE A 99 0.81 -5.19 -5.20
CA PHE A 99 1.59 -4.48 -4.17
C PHE A 99 1.61 -5.20 -2.81
N VAL A 100 0.51 -5.85 -2.44
CA VAL A 100 0.47 -6.68 -1.22
C VAL A 100 1.31 -7.93 -1.40
N ALA A 101 1.22 -8.59 -2.54
CA ALA A 101 2.02 -9.77 -2.87
C ALA A 101 3.53 -9.47 -2.85
N GLN A 102 3.97 -8.33 -3.39
CA GLN A 102 5.36 -7.88 -3.33
C GLN A 102 5.85 -7.66 -1.90
N ALA A 103 5.03 -7.07 -1.01
CA ALA A 103 5.43 -6.88 0.39
C ALA A 103 5.42 -8.17 1.21
N LEU A 104 4.57 -9.15 0.86
CA LEU A 104 4.61 -10.49 1.46
C LEU A 104 5.84 -11.26 1.00
N GLU A 105 6.19 -11.20 -0.30
CA GLU A 105 7.39 -11.81 -0.86
C GLU A 105 8.67 -11.23 -0.24
N ALA A 106 8.71 -9.90 -0.08
CA ALA A 106 9.86 -9.22 0.53
C ALA A 106 9.91 -9.33 2.06
N GLU A 107 8.98 -10.07 2.68
CA GLU A 107 8.86 -10.21 4.14
C GLU A 107 8.69 -8.88 4.90
N ALA A 108 8.34 -7.79 4.21
CA ALA A 108 8.05 -6.48 4.82
C ALA A 108 6.73 -6.48 5.62
N LEU A 109 5.85 -7.44 5.33
CA LEU A 109 4.63 -7.69 6.10
C LEU A 109 4.72 -9.04 6.81
N GLN A 110 4.63 -9.01 8.15
CA GLN A 110 4.69 -10.21 8.97
C GLN A 110 3.57 -10.26 10.03
N GLY A 111 3.41 -11.44 10.62
CA GLY A 111 2.52 -11.68 11.76
C GLY A 111 1.07 -11.28 11.51
N GLN A 112 0.45 -10.69 12.53
CA GLN A 112 -0.98 -10.36 12.50
C GLN A 112 -1.34 -9.31 11.43
N THR A 113 -0.43 -8.37 11.15
CA THR A 113 -0.65 -7.34 10.12
C THR A 113 -0.72 -7.97 8.74
N ALA A 114 0.20 -8.89 8.41
CA ALA A 114 0.16 -9.64 7.15
C ALA A 114 -1.15 -10.41 6.98
N SER A 115 -1.58 -11.16 8.00
CA SER A 115 -2.84 -11.90 7.96
C SER A 115 -4.05 -11.00 7.74
N ARG A 116 -4.10 -9.84 8.41
CA ARG A 116 -5.19 -8.87 8.24
C ARG A 116 -5.22 -8.29 6.83
N VAL A 117 -4.06 -7.86 6.31
CA VAL A 117 -3.94 -7.24 4.98
C VAL A 117 -4.27 -8.26 3.89
N ALA A 118 -3.78 -9.51 4.01
CA ALA A 118 -4.12 -10.58 3.08
C ALA A 118 -5.62 -10.89 3.09
N SER A 119 -6.25 -10.95 4.28
CA SER A 119 -7.69 -11.16 4.41
C SER A 119 -8.51 -10.04 3.75
N ALA A 120 -8.14 -8.78 3.98
CA ALA A 120 -8.78 -7.63 3.34
C ALA A 120 -8.60 -7.69 1.81
N THR A 121 -7.39 -7.99 1.34
CA THR A 121 -7.08 -8.13 -0.10
C THR A 121 -7.88 -9.26 -0.75
N LYS A 122 -8.05 -10.40 -0.06
CA LYS A 122 -8.93 -11.50 -0.52
C LYS A 122 -10.38 -11.05 -0.66
N ALA A 123 -10.88 -10.29 0.31
CA ALA A 123 -12.22 -9.70 0.25
C ALA A 123 -12.36 -8.70 -0.91
N LEU A 124 -11.34 -7.87 -1.15
CA LEU A 124 -11.28 -6.94 -2.29
C LEU A 124 -11.39 -7.67 -3.63
N LEU A 125 -10.56 -8.70 -3.84
CA LEU A 125 -10.57 -9.50 -5.07
C LEU A 125 -11.94 -10.15 -5.30
N THR A 126 -12.53 -10.70 -4.23
CA THR A 126 -13.88 -11.30 -4.27
C THR A 126 -14.94 -10.26 -4.63
N ALA A 127 -14.90 -9.08 -4.01
CA ALA A 127 -15.88 -8.02 -4.22
C ALA A 127 -15.82 -7.40 -5.63
N THR A 128 -14.66 -7.49 -6.28
CA THR A 128 -14.39 -6.93 -7.61
C THR A 128 -14.33 -7.98 -8.71
N SER A 129 -14.50 -9.26 -8.35
CA SER A 129 -14.39 -10.41 -9.25
C SER A 129 -13.07 -10.46 -10.02
N VAL A 130 -11.99 -9.97 -9.42
CA VAL A 130 -10.64 -10.04 -10.00
C VAL A 130 -10.02 -11.38 -9.64
N ASP A 131 -9.60 -12.12 -10.67
CA ASP A 131 -8.85 -13.37 -10.51
C ASP A 131 -7.37 -13.06 -10.20
N PRO A 132 -6.83 -13.49 -9.04
CA PRO A 132 -5.42 -13.28 -8.71
C PRO A 132 -4.46 -14.20 -9.48
N MET A 133 -4.93 -15.31 -10.09
CA MET A 133 -4.05 -16.31 -10.69
C MET A 133 -3.16 -15.78 -11.81
N PRO A 134 -3.66 -14.97 -12.77
CA PRO A 134 -2.81 -14.36 -13.79
C PRO A 134 -1.78 -13.39 -13.19
N LEU A 135 -2.15 -12.66 -12.13
CA LEU A 135 -1.26 -11.72 -11.45
C LEU A 135 -0.17 -12.44 -10.67
N LEU A 136 -0.48 -13.59 -10.06
CA LEU A 136 0.50 -14.44 -9.38
C LEU A 136 1.56 -14.99 -10.32
N SER A 137 1.24 -15.20 -11.59
CA SER A 137 2.18 -15.76 -12.57
C SER A 137 3.41 -14.88 -12.84
N GLN A 138 3.37 -13.61 -12.43
CA GLN A 138 4.52 -12.70 -12.53
C GLN A 138 5.58 -12.93 -11.43
N PHE A 139 5.24 -13.66 -10.37
CA PHE A 139 6.13 -13.96 -9.25
C PHE A 139 6.84 -15.31 -9.45
N PRO A 140 8.05 -15.51 -8.90
CA PRO A 140 8.71 -16.82 -8.88
C PRO A 140 7.86 -17.91 -8.19
N PRO A 141 8.02 -19.20 -8.53
CA PRO A 141 7.21 -20.28 -7.94
C PRO A 141 7.25 -20.35 -6.41
N GLU A 142 8.40 -20.08 -5.79
CA GLU A 142 8.56 -20.06 -4.33
C GLU A 142 7.78 -18.89 -3.69
N ALA A 143 7.84 -17.71 -4.32
CA ALA A 143 7.05 -16.55 -3.90
C ALA A 143 5.55 -16.81 -4.07
N GLN A 144 5.12 -17.44 -5.17
CA GLN A 144 3.72 -17.81 -5.37
C GLN A 144 3.19 -18.71 -4.24
N GLN A 145 3.97 -19.71 -3.81
CA GLN A 145 3.59 -20.57 -2.69
C GLN A 145 3.47 -19.78 -1.38
N THR A 146 4.43 -18.90 -1.10
CA THR A 146 4.44 -18.04 0.09
C THR A 146 3.23 -17.12 0.12
N ILE A 147 3.00 -16.39 -0.98
CA ILE A 147 1.85 -15.48 -1.13
C ILE A 147 0.55 -16.27 -0.95
N MET A 148 0.36 -17.38 -1.68
CA MET A 148 -0.86 -18.20 -1.58
C MET A 148 -1.09 -18.75 -0.17
N GLY A 149 -0.03 -19.02 0.60
CA GLY A 149 -0.12 -19.40 2.01
C GLY A 149 -0.93 -18.42 2.86
N TYR A 150 -0.86 -17.12 2.55
CA TYR A 150 -1.63 -16.07 3.24
C TYR A 150 -3.10 -15.95 2.77
N PHE A 151 -3.42 -16.43 1.57
CA PHE A 151 -4.75 -16.31 0.96
C PHE A 151 -5.62 -17.57 1.12
N ASN A 152 -5.07 -18.65 1.67
CA ASN A 152 -5.81 -19.89 1.94
C ASN A 152 -6.80 -19.71 3.11
#